data_AF-A0A2D7PNX2-F1
#
_entry.id   AF-A0A2D7PNX2-F1
#
_cell.length_a   1.000
_cell.length_b   1.000
_cell.length_c   1.000
_cell.angle_alpha   90.00
_cell.angle_beta   90.00
_cell.angle_gamma   90.00
#
_symmetry.space_group_name_H-M   'P 1'
#
loop_
_entity.id
_entity.type
_entity.pdbx_description
1 polymer ?
#
loop_
_entity_poly.entity_id
_entity_poly.type
_entity_poly.pdbx_seq_one_letter_code
_entity_poly.pdbx_strand_id
1 'polypeptide(L)'
;MEPFVALMKKYCIDYTNSHDQSVCDEIMHPDYVVHISGVDLPRDAAYKPAVRRVFDRFPGLGLVVHEFVTNGERLAMRFSEHGCSPAAGGNGAAWGGIGLYRWDGKQLLENYVEQDFLAQQVQLHSGEVAPLEPPHVDPWTSTVAVASNVEAEEIARAWLLNGDLRAARDVTIDGSWSGALAPSPINVVSAEVNDLFSAGDRVAFHISQKGSYIAGWPGVDDTLVGKTTTMNCVGFATVEGGCVSRVRAVTDQLGSRDALRGQR
;
A
#
# COMPACT_ATOMS: atom_id res chain seq x y z
N MET A 1 -3.78 -18.05 17.46
CA MET A 1 -3.27 -17.03 16.51
C MET A 1 -2.99 -17.76 15.22
N GLU A 2 -3.55 -17.27 14.11
CA GLU A 2 -3.26 -17.81 12.78
C GLU A 2 -1.74 -17.79 12.51
N PRO A 3 -1.15 -18.86 11.94
CA PRO A 3 0.29 -18.93 11.70
C PRO A 3 0.85 -17.75 10.87
N PHE A 4 0.15 -17.35 9.81
CA PHE A 4 0.58 -16.21 9.00
C PHE A 4 0.51 -14.89 9.79
N VAL A 5 -0.53 -14.70 10.60
CA VAL A 5 -0.66 -13.53 11.49
C VAL A 5 0.46 -13.50 12.53
N ALA A 6 0.90 -14.66 13.02
CA ALA A 6 2.05 -14.76 13.93
C ALA A 6 3.35 -14.27 13.28
N LEU A 7 3.61 -14.67 12.03
CA LEU A 7 4.75 -14.17 11.24
C LEU A 7 4.64 -12.66 11.00
N MET A 8 3.45 -12.17 10.64
CA MET A 8 3.22 -10.74 10.43
C MET A 8 3.38 -9.92 11.71
N LYS A 9 3.05 -10.48 12.87
CA LYS A 9 3.34 -9.84 14.16
C LYS A 9 4.84 -9.61 14.35
N LYS A 10 5.67 -10.62 14.01
CA LYS A 10 7.13 -10.51 14.03
C LYS A 10 7.62 -9.46 13.02
N TYR A 11 7.08 -9.44 11.82
CA TYR A 11 7.38 -8.42 10.82
C TYR A 11 7.06 -7.00 11.33
N CYS A 12 5.85 -6.78 11.86
CA CYS A 12 5.42 -5.44 12.29
C CYS A 12 6.15 -4.97 13.56
N ILE A 13 6.29 -5.83 14.56
CA ILE A 13 6.80 -5.45 15.88
C ILE A 13 8.31 -5.63 15.96
N ASP A 14 8.77 -6.87 15.76
CA ASP A 14 10.15 -7.26 16.04
C ASP A 14 11.12 -6.87 14.93
N TYR A 15 10.63 -6.59 13.71
CA TYR A 15 11.43 -6.06 12.59
C TYR A 15 11.19 -4.56 12.37
N THR A 16 9.95 -4.15 12.06
CA THR A 16 9.69 -2.75 11.68
C THR A 16 9.71 -1.81 12.87
N ASN A 17 8.94 -2.05 13.94
CA ASN A 17 8.83 -1.10 15.07
C ASN A 17 10.04 -1.11 16.01
N SER A 18 10.76 -2.22 16.11
CA SER A 18 12.04 -2.31 16.84
C SER A 18 13.22 -1.74 16.05
N HIS A 19 13.06 -1.55 14.73
CA HIS A 19 14.10 -1.21 13.76
C HIS A 19 15.23 -2.27 13.71
N ASP A 20 14.94 -3.51 14.09
CA ASP A 20 15.91 -4.60 14.14
C ASP A 20 15.90 -5.40 12.82
N GLN A 21 16.90 -5.14 11.97
CA GLN A 21 17.04 -5.89 10.72
C GLN A 21 17.68 -7.28 10.90
N SER A 22 18.15 -7.64 12.10
CA SER A 22 18.77 -8.95 12.36
C SER A 22 17.77 -10.11 12.24
N VAL A 23 16.49 -9.86 12.53
CA VAL A 23 15.42 -10.86 12.40
C VAL A 23 14.95 -11.08 10.96
N CYS A 24 15.46 -10.29 9.99
CA CYS A 24 15.01 -10.32 8.60
C CYS A 24 15.14 -11.70 7.96
N ASP A 25 16.23 -12.42 8.24
CA ASP A 25 16.50 -13.74 7.67
C ASP A 25 15.58 -14.83 8.23
N GLU A 26 14.92 -14.56 9.36
CA GLU A 26 13.91 -15.45 9.95
C GLU A 26 12.54 -15.21 9.32
N ILE A 27 12.22 -13.97 8.95
CA ILE A 27 10.89 -13.57 8.45
C ILE A 27 10.74 -13.65 6.94
N MET A 28 11.82 -13.44 6.17
CA MET A 28 11.79 -13.35 4.72
C MET A 28 12.70 -14.41 4.10
N HIS A 29 12.20 -15.10 3.08
CA HIS A 29 12.99 -16.02 2.28
C HIS A 29 14.16 -15.28 1.59
N PRO A 30 15.31 -15.94 1.31
CA PRO A 30 16.43 -15.32 0.59
C PRO A 30 16.05 -14.61 -0.72
N ASP A 31 15.10 -15.20 -1.44
CA ASP A 31 14.59 -14.67 -2.71
C ASP A 31 13.39 -13.73 -2.54
N TYR A 32 13.09 -13.29 -1.31
CA TYR A 32 12.00 -12.36 -1.05
C TYR A 32 12.16 -11.07 -1.85
N VAL A 33 11.06 -10.62 -2.47
CA VAL A 33 11.03 -9.40 -3.27
C VAL A 33 9.86 -8.52 -2.85
N VAL A 34 10.11 -7.20 -2.84
CA VAL A 34 9.06 -6.19 -2.65
C VAL A 34 8.85 -5.48 -3.98
N HIS A 35 7.60 -5.46 -4.45
CA HIS A 35 7.14 -4.67 -5.58
C HIS A 35 6.50 -3.40 -5.03
N ILE A 36 7.13 -2.25 -5.28
CA ILE A 36 6.66 -0.95 -4.80
C ILE A 36 6.92 0.13 -5.82
N SER A 37 5.94 0.99 -6.02
CA SER A 37 5.97 2.06 -7.02
C SER A 37 6.23 1.56 -8.45
N GLY A 38 6.19 0.26 -8.75
CA GLY A 38 6.61 -0.29 -10.06
C GLY A 38 8.11 -0.56 -10.20
N VAL A 39 8.82 -0.74 -9.09
CA VAL A 39 10.17 -1.31 -9.05
C VAL A 39 10.22 -2.53 -8.13
N ASP A 40 11.14 -3.43 -8.44
CA ASP A 40 11.40 -4.62 -7.64
C ASP A 40 12.60 -4.38 -6.72
N LEU A 41 12.42 -4.68 -5.44
CA LEU A 41 13.45 -4.57 -4.42
C LEU A 41 13.76 -5.97 -3.87
N PRO A 42 14.76 -6.69 -4.41
CA PRO A 42 15.24 -7.93 -3.83
C PRO A 42 15.70 -7.73 -2.38
N ARG A 43 15.41 -8.70 -1.50
CA ARG A 43 15.60 -8.62 -0.03
C ARG A 43 16.94 -8.03 0.36
N ASP A 44 18.03 -8.67 -0.06
CA ASP A 44 19.37 -8.34 0.39
C ASP A 44 20.01 -7.21 -0.43
N ALA A 45 19.80 -7.22 -1.75
CA ALA A 45 20.45 -6.27 -2.66
C ALA A 45 19.85 -4.86 -2.57
N ALA A 46 18.55 -4.72 -2.29
CA ALA A 46 17.86 -3.44 -2.39
C ALA A 46 16.94 -3.13 -1.21
N TYR A 47 16.11 -4.08 -0.77
CA TYR A 47 15.08 -3.82 0.23
C TYR A 47 15.67 -3.53 1.62
N LYS A 48 16.55 -4.39 2.16
CA LYS A 48 17.23 -4.17 3.45
C LYS A 48 17.94 -2.79 3.49
N PRO A 49 18.78 -2.42 2.50
CA PRO A 49 19.35 -1.08 2.44
C PRO A 49 18.32 0.06 2.37
N ALA A 50 17.21 -0.13 1.64
CA ALA A 50 16.17 0.87 1.53
C ALA A 50 15.45 1.10 2.87
N VAL A 51 15.08 0.04 3.56
CA VAL A 51 14.47 0.11 4.90
C VAL A 51 15.42 0.78 5.90
N ARG A 52 16.73 0.48 5.86
CA ARG A 52 17.71 1.15 6.72
C ARG A 52 17.70 2.67 6.52
N ARG A 53 17.65 3.13 5.26
CA ARG A 53 17.53 4.57 4.96
C ARG A 53 16.23 5.18 5.47
N VAL A 54 15.13 4.42 5.47
CA VAL A 54 13.86 4.87 6.07
C VAL A 54 14.01 5.03 7.58
N PHE A 55 14.61 4.07 8.28
CA PHE A 55 14.88 4.16 9.73
C PHE A 55 15.82 5.31 10.08
N ASP A 56 16.87 5.53 9.29
CA ASP A 56 17.79 6.65 9.50
C ASP A 56 17.07 8.01 9.26
N ARG A 57 16.15 8.06 8.28
CA ARG A 57 15.32 9.24 8.00
C ARG A 57 14.27 9.48 9.09
N PHE A 58 13.74 8.42 9.70
CA PHE A 58 12.72 8.46 10.74
C PHE A 58 13.14 7.61 11.94
N PRO A 59 14.01 8.10 12.83
CA PRO A 59 14.54 7.29 13.94
C PRO A 59 13.49 6.81 14.95
N GLY A 60 12.34 7.46 14.99
CA GLY A 60 11.18 7.06 15.80
C GLY A 60 10.03 6.49 14.99
N LEU A 61 10.29 5.97 13.77
CA LEU A 61 9.26 5.39 12.90
C LEU A 61 8.44 4.33 13.66
N GLY A 62 7.12 4.48 13.63
CA GLY A 62 6.17 3.47 14.08
C GLY A 62 5.26 3.04 12.93
N LEU A 63 4.95 1.75 12.91
CA LEU A 63 3.95 1.11 12.06
C LEU A 63 2.75 0.70 12.92
N VAL A 64 1.57 1.11 12.48
CA VAL A 64 0.28 0.79 13.09
C VAL A 64 -0.55 -0.04 12.12
N VAL A 65 -1.04 -1.19 12.58
CA VAL A 65 -1.93 -2.05 11.78
C VAL A 65 -3.38 -1.59 11.98
N HIS A 66 -4.12 -1.45 10.88
CA HIS A 66 -5.52 -1.05 10.87
C HIS A 66 -6.47 -2.17 10.41
N GLU A 67 -5.97 -3.13 9.62
CA GLU A 67 -6.76 -4.25 9.12
C GLU A 67 -5.84 -5.37 8.64
N PHE A 68 -6.19 -6.61 8.96
CA PHE A 68 -5.66 -7.80 8.29
C PHE A 68 -6.80 -8.55 7.61
N VAL A 69 -6.51 -9.05 6.41
CA VAL A 69 -7.38 -9.93 5.64
C VAL A 69 -6.54 -11.10 5.17
N THR A 70 -6.94 -12.34 5.45
CA THR A 70 -6.16 -13.52 5.06
C THR A 70 -7.04 -14.71 4.77
N ASN A 71 -6.61 -15.51 3.79
CA ASN A 71 -7.18 -16.83 3.48
C ASN A 71 -6.26 -17.98 3.91
N GLY A 72 -5.24 -17.70 4.72
CA GLY A 72 -4.24 -18.66 5.19
C GLY A 72 -3.02 -18.79 4.25
N GLU A 73 -3.19 -18.58 2.95
CA GLU A 73 -2.10 -18.64 1.96
C GLU A 73 -1.57 -17.26 1.58
N ARG A 74 -2.46 -16.26 1.62
CA ARG A 74 -2.20 -14.85 1.32
C ARG A 74 -2.67 -14.00 2.49
N LEU A 75 -2.01 -12.87 2.71
CA LEU A 75 -2.39 -11.91 3.73
C LEU A 75 -2.23 -10.50 3.19
N ALA A 76 -3.24 -9.66 3.39
CA ALA A 76 -3.18 -8.26 3.08
C ALA A 76 -3.26 -7.46 4.37
N MET A 77 -2.37 -6.46 4.49
CA MET A 77 -2.25 -5.60 5.65
C MET A 77 -2.51 -4.17 5.26
N ARG A 78 -3.50 -3.54 5.89
CA ARG A 78 -3.65 -2.09 5.89
C ARG A 78 -2.92 -1.52 7.10
N PHE A 79 -2.04 -0.57 6.86
CA PHE A 79 -1.22 0.03 7.90
C PHE A 79 -1.02 1.52 7.67
N SER A 80 -0.54 2.20 8.69
CA SER A 80 0.07 3.52 8.57
C SER A 80 1.46 3.47 9.17
N GLU A 81 2.39 4.18 8.56
CA GLU A 81 3.68 4.51 9.15
C GLU A 81 3.66 5.97 9.60
N HIS A 82 4.40 6.29 10.66
CA HIS A 82 4.52 7.65 11.16
C HIS A 82 5.86 7.89 11.85
N GLY A 83 6.32 9.13 11.82
CA GLY A 83 7.53 9.53 12.52
C GLY A 83 7.96 10.96 12.22
N CYS A 84 8.89 11.48 13.02
CA CYS A 84 9.55 12.75 12.76
C CYS A 84 10.87 12.54 12.01
N SER A 85 11.18 13.44 11.08
CA SER A 85 12.42 13.42 10.32
C SER A 85 13.35 14.56 10.75
N PRO A 86 14.53 14.27 11.34
CA PRO A 86 15.53 15.30 11.65
C PRO A 86 15.96 16.10 10.41
N ALA A 87 16.06 15.45 9.25
CA ALA A 87 16.41 16.09 7.99
C ALA A 87 15.34 17.08 7.49
N ALA A 88 14.09 16.93 7.97
CA ALA A 88 12.99 17.85 7.70
C ALA A 88 12.75 18.82 8.88
N GLY A 89 13.81 19.19 9.62
CA GLY A 89 13.70 20.12 10.74
C GLY A 89 12.94 19.56 11.96
N GLY A 90 12.79 18.23 12.04
CA GLY A 90 11.99 17.57 13.08
C GLY A 90 10.50 17.47 12.77
N ASN A 91 10.06 17.88 11.57
CA ASN A 91 8.67 17.75 11.15
C ASN A 91 8.23 16.28 11.10
N GLY A 92 6.96 16.05 11.48
CA GLY A 92 6.32 14.74 11.47
C GLY A 92 5.59 14.45 10.15
N ALA A 93 5.34 13.17 9.91
CA ALA A 93 4.35 12.72 8.93
C ALA A 93 3.70 11.43 9.42
N ALA A 94 2.46 11.21 8.98
CA ALA A 94 1.75 9.94 9.06
C ALA A 94 1.19 9.60 7.67
N TRP A 95 1.46 8.41 7.15
CA TRP A 95 1.04 8.03 5.80
C TRP A 95 0.57 6.57 5.77
N GLY A 96 -0.46 6.33 4.97
CA GLY A 96 -1.06 5.01 4.82
C GLY A 96 -0.31 4.13 3.83
N GLY A 97 -0.45 2.82 4.00
CA GLY A 97 0.01 1.81 3.07
C GLY A 97 -0.85 0.56 3.12
N ILE A 98 -0.82 -0.21 2.03
CA ILE A 98 -1.38 -1.57 2.01
C ILE A 98 -0.35 -2.49 1.35
N GLY A 99 -0.09 -3.63 1.96
CA GLY A 99 0.79 -4.67 1.41
C GLY A 99 0.07 -6.00 1.26
N LEU A 100 0.33 -6.72 0.16
CA LEU A 100 -0.21 -8.03 -0.17
C LEU A 100 0.92 -9.05 -0.14
N TYR A 101 0.87 -9.91 0.87
CA TYR A 101 1.94 -10.84 1.20
C TYR A 101 1.63 -12.26 0.71
N ARG A 102 2.67 -12.95 0.26
CA ARG A 102 2.70 -14.39 0.05
C ARG A 102 3.76 -15.02 0.95
N TRP A 103 3.52 -16.25 1.38
CA TRP A 103 4.44 -16.98 2.25
C TRP A 103 4.48 -18.47 1.91
N ASP A 104 5.47 -19.20 2.41
CA ASP A 104 5.63 -20.66 2.22
C ASP A 104 5.16 -21.48 3.45
N GLY A 105 4.43 -20.85 4.38
CA GLY A 105 4.10 -21.44 5.68
C GLY A 105 5.13 -21.18 6.79
N LYS A 106 6.27 -20.58 6.45
CA LYS A 106 7.34 -20.23 7.39
C LYS A 106 7.87 -18.81 7.20
N GLN A 107 8.10 -18.38 5.96
CA GLN A 107 8.73 -17.11 5.60
C GLN A 107 7.96 -16.41 4.48
N LEU A 108 8.07 -15.09 4.45
CA LEU A 108 7.55 -14.27 3.36
C LEU A 108 8.32 -14.53 2.07
N LEU A 109 7.59 -14.67 0.97
CA LEU A 109 8.13 -14.89 -0.38
C LEU A 109 8.06 -13.64 -1.25
N GLU A 110 7.02 -12.83 -1.07
CA GLU A 110 6.74 -11.71 -1.97
C GLU A 110 5.78 -10.71 -1.32
N ASN A 111 5.90 -9.45 -1.69
CA ASN A 111 5.00 -8.38 -1.26
C ASN A 111 4.75 -7.36 -2.37
N TYR A 112 3.48 -7.19 -2.76
CA TYR A 112 3.02 -6.02 -3.51
C TYR A 112 2.52 -4.95 -2.55
N VAL A 113 3.17 -3.78 -2.52
CA VAL A 113 2.86 -2.72 -1.57
C VAL A 113 2.90 -1.36 -2.25
N GLU A 114 1.96 -0.50 -1.91
CA GLU A 114 2.09 0.94 -2.16
C GLU A 114 1.83 1.71 -0.87
N GLN A 115 2.41 2.91 -0.80
CA GLN A 115 2.31 3.82 0.33
C GLN A 115 2.08 5.25 -0.17
N ASP A 116 1.37 6.05 0.60
CA ASP A 116 1.06 7.45 0.26
C ASP A 116 2.26 8.38 0.53
N PHE A 117 3.32 8.17 -0.25
CA PHE A 117 4.55 8.96 -0.13
C PHE A 117 4.35 10.42 -0.55
N LEU A 118 3.34 10.72 -1.36
CA LEU A 118 3.01 12.10 -1.69
C LEU A 118 2.49 12.84 -0.45
N ALA A 119 1.54 12.26 0.29
CA ALA A 119 1.10 12.84 1.56
C ALA A 119 2.23 12.94 2.58
N GLN A 120 3.13 11.94 2.65
CA GLN A 120 4.32 12.02 3.50
C GLN A 120 5.16 13.26 3.16
N GLN A 121 5.47 13.49 1.88
CA GLN A 121 6.27 14.65 1.47
C GLN A 121 5.59 15.97 1.79
N VAL A 122 4.27 16.06 1.56
CA VAL A 122 3.49 17.26 1.85
C VAL A 122 3.56 17.61 3.35
N GLN A 123 3.32 16.62 4.23
CA GLN A 123 3.34 16.83 5.69
C GLN A 123 4.73 17.21 6.21
N LEU A 124 5.79 16.57 5.70
CA LEU A 124 7.15 16.94 6.08
C LEU A 124 7.51 18.36 5.65
N HIS A 125 6.98 18.83 4.53
CA HIS A 125 7.22 20.19 4.04
C HIS A 125 6.40 21.24 4.80
N SER A 126 5.11 20.98 5.05
CA SER A 126 4.22 21.92 5.73
C SER A 126 4.40 21.95 7.25
N GLY A 127 4.85 20.84 7.86
CA GLY A 127 4.84 20.62 9.30
C GLY A 127 3.46 20.25 9.86
N GLU A 128 2.43 20.17 9.02
CA GLU A 128 1.08 19.77 9.41
C GLU A 128 0.92 18.26 9.26
N VAL A 129 0.78 17.55 10.38
CA VAL A 129 0.69 16.10 10.42
C VAL A 129 -0.77 15.67 10.33
N ALA A 130 -1.08 14.76 9.40
CA ALA A 130 -2.39 14.15 9.33
C ALA A 130 -2.63 13.29 10.59
N PRO A 131 -3.89 13.17 11.07
CA PRO A 131 -4.18 12.22 12.14
C PRO A 131 -3.77 10.80 11.72
N LEU A 132 -3.58 9.89 12.68
CA LEU A 132 -3.48 8.47 12.36
C LEU A 132 -4.87 7.88 12.18
N GLU A 133 -4.98 6.90 11.29
CA GLU A 133 -6.17 6.09 11.23
C GLU A 133 -6.38 5.30 12.53
N PRO A 134 -7.63 4.98 12.90
CA PRO A 134 -7.89 4.15 14.06
C PRO A 134 -7.11 2.82 13.99
N PRO A 135 -6.34 2.46 15.03
CA PRO A 135 -5.64 1.18 15.06
C PRO A 135 -6.65 0.03 15.16
N HIS A 136 -6.29 -1.12 14.60
CA HIS A 136 -7.02 -2.34 14.89
C HIS A 136 -6.83 -2.72 16.36
N VAL A 137 -7.91 -3.06 17.07
CA VAL A 137 -7.87 -3.32 18.52
C VAL A 137 -6.96 -4.50 18.87
N ASP A 138 -7.12 -5.63 18.16
CA ASP A 138 -6.23 -6.80 18.30
C ASP A 138 -6.11 -7.59 16.99
N PRO A 139 -5.33 -7.10 16.01
CA PRO A 139 -5.20 -7.79 14.73
C PRO A 139 -4.46 -9.13 14.88
N TRP A 140 -3.84 -9.39 16.02
CA TRP A 140 -2.99 -10.56 16.23
C TRP A 140 -3.79 -11.80 16.61
N THR A 141 -4.82 -11.64 17.44
CA THR A 141 -5.61 -12.78 17.92
C THR A 141 -7.03 -12.83 17.35
N SER A 142 -7.58 -11.69 16.91
CA SER A 142 -8.94 -11.67 16.36
C SER A 142 -9.00 -11.96 14.85
N THR A 143 -7.89 -11.87 14.13
CA THR A 143 -7.83 -12.20 12.71
C THR A 143 -7.79 -13.72 12.55
N VAL A 144 -8.74 -14.25 11.79
CA VAL A 144 -8.86 -15.66 11.40
C VAL A 144 -8.83 -15.80 9.89
N ALA A 145 -8.36 -16.94 9.39
CA ALA A 145 -8.38 -17.21 7.96
C ALA A 145 -9.82 -17.42 7.46
N VAL A 146 -10.16 -16.76 6.35
CA VAL A 146 -11.44 -16.93 5.65
C VAL A 146 -11.15 -17.45 4.25
N ALA A 147 -11.83 -18.53 3.84
CA ALA A 147 -11.61 -19.15 2.54
C ALA A 147 -11.79 -18.14 1.39
N SER A 148 -11.04 -18.33 0.31
CA SER A 148 -11.21 -17.53 -0.92
C SER A 148 -12.63 -17.69 -1.49
N ASN A 149 -13.13 -16.61 -2.07
CA ASN A 149 -14.35 -16.54 -2.85
C ASN A 149 -14.01 -16.21 -4.31
N VAL A 150 -13.99 -17.24 -5.16
CA VAL A 150 -13.65 -17.10 -6.59
C VAL A 150 -14.61 -16.15 -7.32
N GLU A 151 -15.90 -16.17 -6.99
CA GLU A 151 -16.89 -15.29 -7.61
C GLU A 151 -16.61 -13.82 -7.26
N ALA A 152 -16.27 -13.52 -6.00
CA ALA A 152 -15.88 -12.18 -5.60
C ALA A 152 -14.60 -11.72 -6.31
N GLU A 153 -13.62 -12.61 -6.49
CA GLU A 153 -12.39 -12.32 -7.23
C GLU A 153 -12.66 -11.97 -8.70
N GLU A 154 -13.55 -12.71 -9.37
CA GLU A 154 -13.96 -12.44 -10.75
C GLU A 154 -14.69 -11.09 -10.88
N ILE A 155 -15.62 -10.79 -9.98
CA ILE A 155 -16.35 -9.52 -9.94
C ILE A 155 -15.38 -8.36 -9.72
N ALA A 156 -14.51 -8.47 -8.73
CA ALA A 156 -13.52 -7.43 -8.44
C ALA A 156 -12.55 -7.24 -9.60
N ARG A 157 -12.06 -8.33 -10.23
CA ARG A 157 -11.17 -8.26 -11.40
C ARG A 157 -11.84 -7.53 -12.57
N ALA A 158 -13.08 -7.89 -12.90
CA ALA A 158 -13.82 -7.22 -13.98
C ALA A 158 -14.03 -5.72 -13.69
N TRP A 159 -14.37 -5.38 -12.44
CA TRP A 159 -14.53 -3.99 -12.02
C TRP A 159 -13.20 -3.20 -12.07
N LEU A 160 -12.09 -3.78 -11.60
CA LEU A 160 -10.76 -3.16 -11.63
C LEU A 160 -10.29 -2.85 -13.06
N LEU A 161 -10.56 -3.75 -14.01
CA LEU A 161 -10.20 -3.57 -15.42
C LEU A 161 -10.98 -2.44 -16.12
N ASN A 162 -12.13 -2.01 -15.58
CA ASN A 162 -12.81 -0.80 -16.05
C ASN A 162 -12.03 0.48 -15.71
N GLY A 163 -11.08 0.43 -14.77
CA GLY A 163 -10.09 1.50 -14.53
C GLY A 163 -10.54 2.65 -13.64
N ASP A 164 -11.80 2.70 -13.19
CA ASP A 164 -12.28 3.76 -12.29
C ASP A 164 -12.53 3.24 -10.86
N LEU A 165 -11.52 3.40 -9.99
CA LEU A 165 -11.65 3.03 -8.58
C LEU A 165 -12.73 3.83 -7.83
N ARG A 166 -13.10 5.01 -8.36
CA ARG A 166 -14.07 5.92 -7.75
C ARG A 166 -15.52 5.60 -8.13
N ALA A 167 -15.73 4.61 -9.00
CA ALA A 167 -17.06 4.14 -9.40
C ALA A 167 -17.77 3.29 -8.34
N ALA A 168 -17.08 2.87 -7.27
CA ALA A 168 -17.70 2.19 -6.14
C ALA A 168 -18.56 3.16 -5.30
N ARG A 169 -19.52 2.62 -4.54
CA ARG A 169 -20.42 3.43 -3.70
C ARG A 169 -19.66 4.10 -2.55
N ASP A 170 -18.84 3.33 -1.84
CA ASP A 170 -18.11 3.77 -0.66
C ASP A 170 -16.61 3.77 -0.94
N VAL A 171 -16.01 4.95 -1.12
CA VAL A 171 -14.64 5.09 -1.63
C VAL A 171 -13.75 5.78 -0.61
N THR A 172 -12.58 5.21 -0.36
CA THR A 172 -11.51 5.86 0.38
C THR A 172 -10.17 5.58 -0.31
N ILE A 173 -9.52 6.63 -0.78
CA ILE A 173 -8.26 6.54 -1.52
C ILE A 173 -7.27 7.50 -0.87
N ASP A 174 -6.05 7.02 -0.63
CA ASP A 174 -4.97 7.82 -0.02
C ASP A 174 -5.42 8.42 1.34
N GLY A 175 -5.09 9.69 1.59
CA GLY A 175 -5.52 10.45 2.77
C GLY A 175 -7.02 10.80 2.86
N SER A 176 -7.89 10.31 1.96
CA SER A 176 -9.31 10.71 1.94
C SER A 176 -10.16 10.17 3.10
N TRP A 177 -9.56 9.46 4.06
CA TRP A 177 -10.25 9.00 5.26
C TRP A 177 -10.42 10.12 6.30
N SER A 178 -9.52 11.11 6.29
CA SER A 178 -9.55 12.30 7.17
C SER A 178 -9.78 13.61 6.42
N GLY A 179 -9.85 13.57 5.09
CA GLY A 179 -10.00 14.73 4.22
C GLY A 179 -10.88 14.44 3.02
N ALA A 180 -11.04 15.44 2.15
CA ALA A 180 -11.80 15.28 0.92
C ALA A 180 -11.08 14.32 -0.05
N LEU A 181 -11.86 13.49 -0.76
CA LEU A 181 -11.33 12.66 -1.83
C LEU A 181 -10.88 13.54 -3.01
N ALA A 182 -9.58 13.53 -3.29
CA ALA A 182 -9.02 14.26 -4.41
C ALA A 182 -9.42 13.62 -5.77
N PRO A 183 -9.60 14.44 -6.82
CA PRO A 183 -9.71 13.94 -8.19
C PRO A 183 -8.50 13.06 -8.56
N SER A 184 -8.71 12.13 -9.49
CA SER A 184 -7.59 11.37 -10.05
C SER A 184 -6.64 12.33 -10.78
N PRO A 185 -5.31 12.22 -10.62
CA PRO A 185 -4.36 13.03 -11.37
C PRO A 185 -4.16 12.54 -12.82
N ILE A 186 -4.68 11.35 -13.13
CA ILE A 186 -4.62 10.74 -14.45
C ILE A 186 -6.01 10.37 -14.96
N ASN A 187 -6.22 10.56 -16.26
CA ASN A 187 -7.32 9.94 -16.99
C ASN A 187 -6.91 8.52 -17.39
N VAL A 188 -7.42 7.53 -16.67
CA VAL A 188 -7.07 6.11 -16.87
C VAL A 188 -7.62 5.63 -18.20
N VAL A 189 -6.77 4.98 -19.00
CA VAL A 189 -7.14 4.37 -20.30
C VAL A 189 -7.10 2.86 -20.27
N SER A 190 -6.29 2.27 -19.37
CA SER A 190 -6.21 0.83 -19.18
C SER A 190 -5.72 0.51 -17.78
N ALA A 191 -6.13 -0.64 -17.25
CA ALA A 191 -5.64 -1.18 -16.00
C ALA A 191 -5.17 -2.64 -16.20
N GLU A 192 -4.14 -3.03 -15.46
CA GLU A 192 -3.64 -4.39 -15.35
C GLU A 192 -3.74 -4.84 -13.89
N VAL A 193 -4.15 -6.09 -13.66
CA VAL A 193 -4.19 -6.68 -12.32
C VAL A 193 -2.92 -7.49 -12.11
N ASN A 194 -2.05 -6.98 -11.24
CA ASN A 194 -0.75 -7.59 -10.95
C ASN A 194 -0.88 -8.70 -9.90
N ASP A 195 -1.75 -8.48 -8.91
CA ASP A 195 -2.02 -9.42 -7.84
C ASP A 195 -3.45 -9.26 -7.33
N LEU A 196 -4.08 -10.37 -6.97
CA LEU A 196 -5.47 -10.39 -6.51
C LEU A 196 -5.76 -11.69 -5.76
N PHE A 197 -6.37 -11.57 -4.57
CA PHE A 197 -6.92 -12.70 -3.83
C PHE A 197 -8.04 -12.23 -2.90
N SER A 198 -8.84 -13.17 -2.43
CA SER A 198 -9.95 -12.90 -1.52
C SER A 198 -9.84 -13.66 -0.20
N ALA A 199 -10.53 -13.13 0.81
CA ALA A 199 -10.91 -13.84 2.03
C ALA A 199 -12.39 -13.54 2.28
N GLY A 200 -13.26 -14.47 1.86
CA GLY A 200 -14.69 -14.20 1.68
C GLY A 200 -14.91 -13.07 0.67
N ASP A 201 -15.81 -12.14 1.00
CA ASP A 201 -16.20 -11.05 0.09
C ASP A 201 -15.22 -9.86 0.07
N ARG A 202 -14.13 -9.96 0.82
CA ARG A 202 -13.07 -8.97 0.88
C ARG A 202 -11.95 -9.37 -0.09
N VAL A 203 -11.78 -8.60 -1.15
CA VAL A 203 -10.78 -8.87 -2.20
C VAL A 203 -9.63 -7.87 -2.08
N ALA A 204 -8.43 -8.35 -1.80
CA ALA A 204 -7.22 -7.55 -1.87
C ALA A 204 -6.71 -7.53 -3.31
N PHE A 205 -6.19 -6.39 -3.77
CA PHE A 205 -5.67 -6.24 -5.12
C PHE A 205 -4.44 -5.33 -5.18
N HIS A 206 -3.62 -5.56 -6.20
CA HIS A 206 -2.65 -4.62 -6.74
C HIS A 206 -2.87 -4.48 -8.25
N ILE A 207 -2.94 -3.24 -8.73
CA ILE A 207 -3.14 -2.93 -10.15
C ILE A 207 -2.16 -1.86 -10.64
N SER A 208 -1.89 -1.87 -11.93
CA SER A 208 -1.22 -0.77 -12.63
C SER A 208 -2.22 -0.06 -13.54
N GLN A 209 -2.45 1.23 -13.31
CA GLN A 209 -3.32 2.06 -14.13
C GLN A 209 -2.48 2.93 -15.06
N LYS A 210 -2.64 2.75 -16.37
CA LYS A 210 -1.99 3.58 -17.39
C LYS A 210 -2.99 4.63 -17.86
N GLY A 211 -2.51 5.86 -18.01
CA GLY A 211 -3.38 6.99 -18.35
C GLY A 211 -2.61 8.21 -18.81
N SER A 212 -3.33 9.23 -19.26
CA SER A 212 -2.76 10.56 -19.51
C SER A 212 -2.85 11.42 -18.26
N TYR A 213 -1.78 12.14 -17.94
CA TYR A 213 -1.79 13.14 -16.88
C TYR A 213 -2.79 14.25 -17.22
N ILE A 214 -3.63 14.62 -16.25
CA ILE A 214 -4.63 15.68 -16.41
C ILE A 214 -4.30 16.94 -15.60
N ALA A 215 -4.03 16.79 -14.30
CA ALA A 215 -3.66 17.87 -13.38
C ALA A 215 -3.44 17.29 -11.96
N GLY A 216 -3.18 18.14 -10.97
CA GLY A 216 -3.35 17.81 -9.55
C GLY A 216 -2.08 17.42 -8.81
N TRP A 217 -0.97 17.17 -9.50
CA TRP A 217 0.30 16.92 -8.85
C TRP A 217 1.08 18.21 -8.56
N PRO A 218 1.49 18.46 -7.31
CA PRO A 218 2.31 19.62 -6.97
C PRO A 218 3.64 19.63 -7.73
N GLY A 219 3.98 20.78 -8.31
CA GLY A 219 5.27 20.96 -9.01
C GLY A 219 5.37 20.27 -10.36
N VAL A 220 4.25 19.85 -10.95
CA VAL A 220 4.18 19.34 -12.33
C VAL A 220 3.71 20.45 -13.25
N ASP A 221 4.48 20.71 -14.30
CA ASP A 221 4.21 21.74 -15.30
C ASP A 221 3.02 21.35 -16.21
N ASP A 222 2.16 22.31 -16.55
CA ASP A 222 0.99 22.11 -17.43
C ASP A 222 1.38 21.62 -18.84
N THR A 223 2.62 21.84 -19.27
CA THR A 223 3.17 21.29 -20.53
C THR A 223 3.26 19.76 -20.53
N LEU A 224 3.13 19.11 -19.36
CA LEU A 224 3.08 17.65 -19.24
C LEU A 224 1.64 17.09 -19.32
N VAL A 225 0.61 17.94 -19.35
CA VAL A 225 -0.78 17.50 -19.54
C VAL A 225 -0.92 16.72 -20.84
N GLY A 226 -1.64 15.59 -20.78
CA GLY A 226 -1.79 14.66 -21.90
C GLY A 226 -0.69 13.62 -22.02
N LYS A 227 0.49 13.81 -21.39
CA LYS A 227 1.55 12.80 -21.41
C LYS A 227 1.15 11.57 -20.61
N THR A 228 1.59 10.41 -21.09
CA THR A 228 1.26 9.12 -20.47
C THR A 228 2.13 8.85 -19.25
N THR A 229 1.51 8.30 -18.20
CA THR A 229 2.19 7.74 -17.03
C THR A 229 1.47 6.48 -16.56
N THR A 230 2.11 5.73 -15.65
CA THR A 230 1.53 4.57 -14.99
C THR A 230 1.49 4.83 -13.49
N MET A 231 0.32 4.59 -12.89
CA MET A 231 0.08 4.70 -11.46
C MET A 231 -0.29 3.35 -10.89
N ASN A 232 0.57 2.86 -9.99
CA ASN A 232 0.30 1.64 -9.27
C ASN A 232 -0.63 1.94 -8.10
N CYS A 233 -1.55 1.01 -7.85
CA CYS A 233 -2.54 1.14 -6.81
C CYS A 233 -2.66 -0.21 -6.09
N VAL A 234 -2.72 -0.17 -4.78
CA VAL A 234 -2.98 -1.33 -3.93
C VAL A 234 -4.24 -1.07 -3.13
N GLY A 235 -5.02 -2.11 -2.84
CA GLY A 235 -6.28 -1.87 -2.14
C GLY A 235 -7.05 -3.10 -1.74
N PHE A 236 -8.23 -2.81 -1.21
CA PHE A 236 -9.27 -3.76 -0.91
C PHE A 236 -10.59 -3.33 -1.56
N ALA A 237 -11.22 -4.26 -2.28
CA ALA A 237 -12.61 -4.18 -2.70
C ALA A 237 -13.48 -5.02 -1.75
N THR A 238 -14.71 -4.58 -1.49
CA THR A 238 -15.77 -5.41 -0.87
C THR A 238 -16.80 -5.71 -1.93
N VAL A 239 -17.12 -7.00 -2.14
CA VAL A 239 -18.12 -7.43 -3.11
C VAL A 239 -19.42 -7.77 -2.38
N GLU A 240 -20.51 -7.09 -2.73
CA GLU A 240 -21.81 -7.30 -2.11
C GLU A 240 -22.89 -7.25 -3.20
N GLY A 241 -23.80 -8.22 -3.22
CA GLY A 241 -24.89 -8.24 -4.19
C GLY A 241 -24.44 -8.28 -5.65
N GLY A 242 -23.29 -8.92 -5.93
CA GLY A 242 -22.76 -9.06 -7.29
C GLY A 242 -22.00 -7.83 -7.82
N CYS A 243 -21.70 -6.84 -6.99
CA CYS A 243 -20.92 -5.67 -7.39
C CYS A 243 -19.92 -5.23 -6.31
N VAL A 244 -18.93 -4.42 -6.70
CA VAL A 244 -18.01 -3.79 -5.76
C VAL A 244 -18.73 -2.65 -5.06
N SER A 245 -19.04 -2.82 -3.76
CA SER A 245 -19.76 -1.82 -2.97
C SER A 245 -18.81 -0.80 -2.32
N ARG A 246 -17.62 -1.25 -1.91
CA ARG A 246 -16.66 -0.42 -1.17
C ARG A 246 -15.23 -0.65 -1.62
N VAL A 247 -14.46 0.44 -1.70
CA VAL A 247 -13.05 0.44 -2.10
C VAL A 247 -12.22 1.21 -1.08
N ARG A 248 -11.12 0.59 -0.67
CA ARG A 248 -10.02 1.23 0.07
C ARG A 248 -8.77 1.08 -0.77
N ALA A 249 -8.11 2.16 -1.17
CA ALA A 249 -6.88 2.05 -1.94
C ALA A 249 -5.81 3.07 -1.52
N VAL A 250 -4.56 2.76 -1.85
CA VAL A 250 -3.41 3.67 -1.80
C VAL A 250 -2.77 3.67 -3.17
N THR A 251 -2.41 4.86 -3.66
CA THR A 251 -1.86 5.06 -5.00
C THR A 251 -0.43 5.61 -4.93
N ASP A 252 0.42 5.14 -5.84
CA ASP A 252 1.80 5.61 -6.00
C ASP A 252 1.85 6.97 -6.72
N GLN A 253 1.19 7.99 -6.18
CA GLN A 253 1.16 9.30 -6.82
C GLN A 253 2.56 9.91 -6.98
N LEU A 254 3.43 9.71 -5.97
CA LEU A 254 4.79 10.24 -6.00
C LEU A 254 5.63 9.57 -7.10
N GLY A 255 5.67 8.24 -7.15
CA GLY A 255 6.44 7.51 -8.16
C GLY A 255 5.94 7.79 -9.57
N SER A 256 4.62 7.88 -9.78
CA SER A 256 4.04 8.26 -11.08
C SER A 256 4.36 9.69 -11.49
N ARG A 257 4.35 10.62 -10.53
CA ARG A 257 4.71 12.02 -10.75
C ARG A 257 6.16 12.14 -11.17
N ASP A 258 7.06 11.49 -10.44
CA ASP A 258 8.50 11.60 -10.68
C ASP A 258 8.87 10.90 -12.01
N ALA A 259 8.22 9.77 -12.33
CA ALA A 259 8.34 9.13 -13.65
C ALA A 259 7.85 10.04 -14.79
N LEU A 260 6.71 10.72 -14.63
CA LEU A 260 6.19 11.67 -15.63
C LEU A 260 7.19 12.81 -15.90
N ARG A 261 7.94 13.23 -14.88
CA ARG A 261 8.98 14.27 -14.96
C ARG A 261 10.33 13.75 -15.48
N GLY A 262 10.48 12.45 -15.70
CA GLY A 262 11.75 11.82 -16.08
C GLY A 262 12.79 11.81 -14.96
N GLN A 263 12.34 11.73 -13.70
CA GLN A 263 13.18 11.81 -12.49
C GLN A 263 13.36 10.44 -11.81
N ARG A 264 13.11 9.35 -12.55
CA ARG A 264 13.14 7.99 -12.04
C ARG A 264 14.25 7.17 -12.67
#